data_AF-A0A2E2Y9I9-F1
#
_entry.id   AF-A0A2E2Y9I9-F1
#
_cell.length_a   1.000
_cell.length_b   1.000
_cell.length_c   1.000
_cell.angle_alpha   90.00
_cell.angle_beta   90.00
_cell.angle_gamma   90.00
#
_symmetry.space_group_name_H-M   'P 1'
#
loop_
_entity.id
_entity.type
_entity.pdbx_description
1 polymer ?
#
loop_
_entity_poly.entity_id
_entity_poly.type
_entity_poly.pdbx_seq_one_letter_code
_entity_poly.pdbx_strand_id
1 'polypeptide(L)'
;MAYVSQEDKKKLAPEIKKVLSKYGMKGSISIRHHSTLVVTIQSGAIDFKEFGTWGQGGSDDGYIQVNTYHIESHYSGKAEKFLTELLAAMKGPNYFCDDDAMTDYFHRSHYTDINIGKWNKPYFMQKAAKKVSKKVVKASKNSRAFNGWTPEVIDGSKGKMTYIKMPETATISDASEQVARMTAKEQDKFVEDIVSRYPNLADTLMTKLGYGLLEQEGE
;
A
#
# COMPACT_ATOMS: atom_id res chain seq x y z
N MET A 1 15.59 -21.83 -25.97
CA MET A 1 16.04 -21.34 -24.64
C MET A 1 15.28 -20.06 -24.33
N ALA A 2 14.58 -20.01 -23.20
CA ALA A 2 13.78 -18.85 -22.80
C ALA A 2 14.63 -17.64 -22.41
N TYR A 3 14.32 -16.45 -22.94
CA TYR A 3 15.01 -15.21 -22.60
C TYR A 3 14.05 -14.01 -22.61
N VAL A 4 14.15 -13.17 -21.57
CA VAL A 4 13.38 -11.93 -21.42
C VAL A 4 14.32 -10.78 -21.11
N SER A 5 14.28 -9.76 -21.98
CA SER A 5 15.01 -8.52 -21.76
C SER A 5 14.19 -7.53 -20.89
N GLN A 6 14.88 -6.53 -20.33
CA GLN A 6 14.20 -5.43 -19.63
C GLN A 6 13.35 -4.58 -20.59
N GLU A 7 13.66 -4.56 -21.88
CA GLU A 7 12.89 -3.84 -22.89
C GLU A 7 11.55 -4.53 -23.16
N ASP A 8 11.54 -5.85 -23.26
CA ASP A 8 10.32 -6.63 -23.48
C ASP A 8 9.38 -6.50 -22.28
N LYS A 9 9.94 -6.52 -21.06
CA LYS A 9 9.19 -6.18 -19.86
C LYS A 9 8.56 -4.79 -19.94
N LYS A 10 9.28 -3.77 -20.44
CA LYS A 10 8.73 -2.40 -20.57
C LYS A 10 7.61 -2.34 -21.59
N LYS A 11 7.67 -3.13 -22.67
CA LYS A 11 6.61 -3.22 -23.69
C LYS A 11 5.34 -3.89 -23.15
N LEU A 12 5.48 -4.95 -22.36
CA LEU A 12 4.35 -5.71 -21.77
C LEU A 12 3.77 -5.05 -20.51
N ALA A 13 4.60 -4.33 -19.75
CA ALA A 13 4.19 -3.65 -18.52
C ALA A 13 2.93 -2.75 -18.62
N PRO A 14 2.72 -1.92 -19.66
CA PRO A 14 1.50 -1.11 -19.77
C PRO A 14 0.23 -1.94 -19.90
N GLU A 15 0.25 -3.05 -20.64
CA GLU A 15 -0.91 -3.93 -20.78
C GLU A 15 -1.22 -4.67 -19.48
N ILE A 16 -0.21 -5.23 -18.83
CA ILE A 16 -0.34 -5.87 -17.52
C ILE A 16 -0.92 -4.86 -16.50
N LYS A 17 -0.44 -3.62 -16.50
CA LYS A 17 -0.97 -2.56 -15.63
C LYS A 17 -2.41 -2.18 -15.94
N LYS A 18 -2.86 -2.26 -17.21
CA LYS A 18 -4.26 -2.05 -17.59
C LYS A 18 -5.15 -3.13 -16.99
N VAL A 19 -4.77 -4.41 -17.12
CA VAL A 19 -5.52 -5.54 -16.53
C VAL A 19 -5.59 -5.40 -15.01
N LEU A 20 -4.44 -5.14 -14.35
CA LEU A 20 -4.42 -4.89 -12.91
C LEU A 20 -5.36 -3.74 -12.50
N SER A 21 -5.37 -2.65 -13.27
CA SER A 21 -6.24 -1.50 -13.01
C SER A 21 -7.72 -1.77 -13.21
N LYS A 22 -8.09 -2.64 -14.16
CA LYS A 22 -9.47 -3.06 -14.46
C LYS A 22 -10.09 -3.80 -13.27
N TYR A 23 -9.31 -4.65 -12.62
CA TYR A 23 -9.73 -5.46 -11.47
C TYR A 23 -9.42 -4.81 -10.11
N GLY A 24 -8.91 -3.58 -10.08
CA GLY A 24 -8.57 -2.88 -8.84
C GLY A 24 -7.39 -3.52 -8.09
N MET A 25 -6.50 -4.19 -8.82
CA MET A 25 -5.33 -4.88 -8.31
C MET A 25 -4.09 -3.99 -8.39
N LYS A 26 -3.20 -4.16 -7.42
CA LYS A 26 -1.87 -3.55 -7.39
C LYS A 26 -0.84 -4.65 -7.34
N GLY A 27 0.09 -4.61 -8.30
CA GLY A 27 1.18 -5.57 -8.37
C GLY A 27 2.44 -4.98 -8.97
N SER A 28 3.55 -5.70 -8.78
CA SER A 28 4.85 -5.39 -9.36
C SER A 28 5.24 -6.46 -10.38
N ILE A 29 5.99 -6.05 -11.39
CA ILE A 29 6.53 -6.94 -12.43
C ILE A 29 8.04 -7.02 -12.25
N SER A 30 8.58 -8.23 -12.23
CA SER A 30 10.01 -8.51 -12.13
C SER A 30 10.44 -9.56 -13.15
N ILE A 31 11.72 -9.58 -13.50
CA ILE A 31 12.31 -10.65 -14.32
C ILE A 31 13.17 -11.48 -13.37
N ARG A 32 13.02 -12.79 -13.41
CA ARG A 32 13.81 -13.74 -12.63
C ARG A 32 14.67 -14.57 -13.58
N HIS A 33 15.97 -14.66 -13.27
CA HIS A 33 16.98 -15.39 -14.06
C HIS A 33 17.00 -15.07 -15.57
N HIS A 34 16.56 -13.87 -15.97
CA HIS A 34 16.46 -13.45 -17.38
C HIS A 34 15.63 -14.37 -18.28
N SER A 35 14.84 -15.28 -17.73
CA SER A 35 14.04 -16.27 -18.48
C SER A 35 12.58 -16.29 -18.04
N THR A 36 12.28 -15.73 -16.87
CA THR A 36 10.94 -15.78 -16.26
C THR A 36 10.41 -14.38 -15.98
N LEU A 37 9.20 -14.09 -16.47
CA LEU A 37 8.45 -12.89 -16.14
C LEU A 37 7.55 -13.17 -14.94
N VAL A 38 7.84 -12.50 -13.83
CA VAL A 38 7.15 -12.68 -12.54
C VAL A 38 6.25 -11.49 -12.27
N VAL A 39 4.97 -11.76 -12.02
CA VAL A 39 4.01 -10.75 -11.53
C VAL A 39 3.66 -11.05 -10.08
N THR A 40 3.97 -10.12 -9.19
CA THR A 40 3.63 -10.22 -7.77
C THR A 40 2.50 -9.26 -7.45
N ILE A 41 1.33 -9.80 -7.10
CA ILE A 41 0.15 -9.06 -6.68
C ILE A 41 0.31 -8.74 -5.19
N GLN A 42 0.27 -7.46 -4.84
CA GLN A 42 0.50 -6.99 -3.47
C GLN A 42 -0.82 -6.73 -2.73
N SER A 43 -1.79 -6.13 -3.41
CA SER A 43 -3.08 -5.81 -2.83
C SER A 43 -4.17 -5.72 -3.89
N GLY A 44 -5.42 -5.88 -3.48
CA GLY A 44 -6.56 -5.62 -4.35
C GLY A 44 -7.90 -6.10 -3.81
N ALA A 45 -8.90 -6.07 -4.69
CA ALA A 45 -10.31 -6.24 -4.33
C ALA A 45 -10.84 -7.69 -4.38
N ILE A 46 -10.11 -8.60 -5.03
CA ILE A 46 -10.46 -10.03 -5.08
C ILE A 46 -9.86 -10.71 -3.85
N ASP A 47 -10.66 -11.52 -3.17
CA ASP A 47 -10.17 -12.38 -2.10
C ASP A 47 -9.57 -13.65 -2.68
N PHE A 48 -8.36 -13.98 -2.26
CA PHE A 48 -7.65 -15.20 -2.67
C PHE A 48 -7.50 -16.19 -1.51
N LYS A 49 -8.01 -15.87 -0.30
CA LYS A 49 -7.92 -16.76 0.87
C LYS A 49 -8.61 -18.11 0.64
N GLU A 50 -9.71 -18.14 -0.11
CA GLU A 50 -10.48 -19.37 -0.33
C GLU A 50 -9.79 -20.35 -1.29
N PHE A 51 -8.84 -19.86 -2.12
CA PHE A 51 -8.20 -20.64 -3.19
C PHE A 51 -6.80 -21.14 -2.82
N GLY A 52 -6.51 -21.23 -1.51
CA GLY A 52 -5.24 -21.73 -0.99
C GLY A 52 -4.85 -23.11 -1.52
N THR A 53 -3.54 -23.31 -1.64
CA THR A 53 -2.88 -24.51 -2.13
C THR A 53 -3.38 -25.80 -1.44
N TRP A 54 -3.76 -26.81 -2.24
CA TRP A 54 -4.11 -28.20 -1.84
C TRP A 54 -5.27 -28.37 -0.85
N GLY A 55 -6.47 -27.87 -1.19
CA GLY A 55 -7.74 -28.44 -0.70
C GLY A 55 -8.07 -28.24 0.79
N GLN A 56 -7.29 -27.46 1.52
CA GLN A 56 -7.63 -26.92 2.83
C GLN A 56 -7.46 -25.41 2.78
N GLY A 57 -8.50 -24.70 3.23
CA GLY A 57 -8.62 -23.25 3.08
C GLY A 57 -7.35 -22.50 3.49
N GLY A 58 -6.98 -21.53 2.66
CA GLY A 58 -5.99 -20.50 2.93
C GLY A 58 -4.60 -20.99 3.30
N SER A 59 -3.58 -20.61 2.53
CA SER A 59 -2.26 -20.49 3.14
C SER A 59 -2.38 -19.43 4.24
N ASP A 60 -2.27 -19.82 5.51
CA ASP A 60 -2.30 -18.91 6.68
C ASP A 60 -1.28 -17.77 6.53
N ASP A 61 -0.23 -18.02 5.74
CA ASP A 61 0.84 -17.08 5.43
C ASP A 61 0.45 -16.00 4.42
N GLY A 62 -0.76 -16.05 3.84
CA GLY A 62 -1.26 -15.06 2.88
C GLY A 62 -0.42 -14.94 1.60
N TYR A 63 0.38 -15.97 1.30
CA TYR A 63 1.22 -16.08 0.11
C TYR A 63 0.75 -17.28 -0.71
N ILE A 64 0.40 -17.06 -1.98
CA ILE A 64 -0.02 -18.12 -2.90
C ILE A 64 0.76 -17.98 -4.19
N GLN A 65 1.42 -19.06 -4.59
CA GLN A 65 1.98 -19.18 -5.92
C GLN A 65 0.95 -19.80 -6.85
N VAL A 66 0.54 -19.05 -7.87
CA VAL A 66 -0.50 -19.50 -8.80
C VAL A 66 0.11 -20.44 -9.82
N ASN A 67 -0.44 -21.65 -9.93
CA ASN A 67 -0.10 -22.53 -11.04
C ASN A 67 -0.79 -22.04 -12.32
N THR A 68 0.01 -21.48 -13.23
CA THR A 68 -0.46 -20.88 -14.48
C THR A 68 -1.10 -21.88 -15.45
N TYR A 69 -0.84 -23.18 -15.29
CA TYR A 69 -1.39 -24.24 -16.16
C TYR A 69 -2.76 -24.74 -15.72
N HIS A 70 -3.16 -24.51 -14.46
CA HIS A 70 -4.41 -25.03 -13.89
C HIS A 70 -5.28 -23.90 -13.29
N ILE A 71 -5.23 -22.71 -13.89
CA ILE A 71 -6.02 -21.55 -13.42
C ILE A 71 -7.51 -21.86 -13.41
N GLU A 72 -8.02 -22.47 -14.48
CA GLU A 72 -9.45 -22.81 -14.65
C GLU A 72 -9.93 -23.88 -13.65
N SER A 73 -9.02 -24.71 -13.13
CA SER A 73 -9.37 -25.78 -12.19
C SER A 73 -9.25 -25.35 -10.71
N HIS A 74 -8.34 -24.42 -10.40
CA HIS A 74 -8.09 -23.97 -9.02
C HIS A 74 -8.83 -22.70 -8.62
N TYR A 75 -9.23 -21.87 -9.58
CA TYR A 75 -9.89 -20.59 -9.32
C TYR A 75 -11.24 -20.56 -10.02
N SER A 76 -12.21 -19.89 -9.40
CA SER A 76 -13.53 -19.72 -9.97
C SER A 76 -13.97 -18.25 -9.97
N GLY A 77 -14.87 -17.93 -10.91
CA GLY A 77 -15.57 -16.65 -10.93
C GLY A 77 -14.69 -15.47 -11.33
N LYS A 78 -14.56 -14.47 -10.44
CA LYS A 78 -13.82 -13.22 -10.74
C LYS A 78 -12.30 -13.43 -10.72
N ALA A 79 -11.80 -14.31 -9.85
CA ALA A 79 -10.38 -14.60 -9.73
C ALA A 79 -9.84 -15.28 -11.00
N GLU A 80 -10.56 -16.28 -11.49
CA GLU A 80 -10.27 -17.00 -12.73
C GLU A 80 -10.16 -16.04 -13.93
N LYS A 81 -11.21 -15.25 -14.21
CA LYS A 81 -11.21 -14.27 -15.31
C LYS A 81 -10.06 -13.28 -15.23
N PHE A 82 -9.75 -12.80 -14.03
CA PHE A 82 -8.63 -11.91 -13.79
C PHE A 82 -7.29 -12.60 -14.10
N LEU A 83 -7.06 -13.81 -13.59
CA LEU A 83 -5.81 -14.54 -13.79
C LEU A 83 -5.62 -14.95 -15.26
N THR A 84 -6.69 -15.35 -15.96
CA THR A 84 -6.64 -15.68 -17.39
C THR A 84 -6.35 -14.46 -18.25
N GLU A 85 -6.99 -13.31 -17.98
CA GLU A 85 -6.67 -12.04 -18.66
C GLU A 85 -5.23 -11.57 -18.35
N LEU A 86 -4.77 -11.74 -17.10
CA LEU A 86 -3.42 -11.38 -16.69
C LEU A 86 -2.38 -12.25 -17.40
N LEU A 87 -2.62 -13.55 -17.48
CA LEU A 87 -1.76 -14.50 -18.17
C LEU A 87 -1.70 -14.21 -19.68
N ALA A 88 -2.83 -13.86 -20.30
CA ALA A 88 -2.84 -13.42 -21.69
C ALA A 88 -2.00 -12.15 -21.92
N ALA A 89 -2.11 -11.15 -21.03
CA ALA A 89 -1.30 -9.94 -21.09
C ALA A 89 0.20 -10.18 -20.82
N MET A 90 0.54 -11.19 -20.00
CA MET A 90 1.94 -11.58 -19.74
C MET A 90 2.58 -12.33 -20.90
N LYS A 91 1.80 -13.09 -21.67
CA LYS A 91 2.25 -13.72 -22.91
C LYS A 91 2.45 -12.64 -23.99
N GLY A 92 1.47 -11.78 -24.19
CA GLY A 92 1.53 -10.75 -25.21
C GLY A 92 1.58 -11.33 -26.64
N PRO A 93 1.80 -10.50 -27.66
CA PRO A 93 1.68 -10.90 -29.07
C PRO A 93 2.83 -11.76 -29.59
N ASN A 94 4.01 -11.70 -28.96
CA ASN A 94 5.23 -12.37 -29.41
C ASN A 94 5.50 -13.68 -28.65
N TYR A 95 4.53 -14.19 -27.91
CA TYR A 95 4.70 -15.43 -27.15
C TYR A 95 4.62 -16.65 -28.06
N PHE A 96 5.64 -17.50 -27.97
CA PHE A 96 5.64 -18.85 -28.52
C PHE A 96 6.07 -19.86 -27.46
N CYS A 97 5.58 -21.09 -27.60
CA CYS A 97 5.81 -22.22 -26.70
C CYS A 97 5.78 -23.52 -27.51
N ASP A 98 6.94 -23.89 -28.06
CA ASP A 98 7.17 -25.10 -28.84
C ASP A 98 7.97 -26.10 -27.98
N ASP A 99 7.50 -26.32 -26.76
CA ASP A 99 8.15 -27.22 -25.81
C ASP A 99 7.87 -28.67 -26.24
N ASP A 100 8.93 -29.44 -26.50
CA ASP A 100 8.84 -30.88 -26.76
C ASP A 100 9.41 -31.66 -25.57
N ALA A 101 8.50 -32.28 -24.81
CA ALA A 101 8.85 -33.07 -23.63
C ALA A 101 9.64 -34.36 -23.96
N MET A 102 9.63 -34.81 -25.22
CA MET A 102 10.33 -36.03 -25.63
C MET A 102 11.81 -35.80 -25.97
N THR A 103 12.19 -34.58 -26.35
CA THR A 103 13.56 -34.27 -26.82
C THR A 103 14.40 -33.47 -25.82
N ASP A 104 13.88 -33.24 -24.59
CA ASP A 104 14.50 -32.39 -23.56
C ASP A 104 14.88 -30.98 -24.09
N TYR A 105 14.12 -30.50 -25.07
CA TYR A 105 14.36 -29.22 -25.73
C TYR A 105 13.17 -28.28 -25.51
N PHE A 106 13.32 -27.39 -24.53
CA PHE A 106 12.30 -26.39 -24.19
C PHE A 106 12.49 -25.11 -25.03
N HIS A 107 11.77 -25.03 -26.15
CA HIS A 107 11.77 -23.88 -27.04
C HIS A 107 10.56 -22.98 -26.79
N ARG A 108 10.70 -22.10 -25.80
CA ARG A 108 9.71 -21.06 -25.52
C ARG A 108 10.35 -19.68 -25.41
N SER A 109 9.52 -18.67 -25.62
CA SER A 109 9.87 -17.25 -25.44
C SER A 109 10.30 -16.98 -23.99
N HIS A 110 9.38 -17.18 -23.03
CA HIS A 110 9.62 -16.97 -21.61
C HIS A 110 8.71 -17.76 -20.70
N TYR A 111 9.16 -17.97 -19.46
CA TYR A 111 8.31 -18.51 -18.40
C TYR A 111 7.47 -17.40 -17.77
N THR A 112 6.27 -17.74 -17.33
CA THR A 112 5.36 -16.83 -16.63
C THR A 112 5.08 -17.35 -15.24
N ASP A 113 5.32 -16.53 -14.23
CA ASP A 113 5.09 -16.85 -12.83
C ASP A 113 4.20 -15.77 -12.19
N ILE A 114 3.17 -16.19 -11.47
CA ILE A 114 2.20 -15.29 -10.83
C ILE A 114 2.18 -15.61 -9.34
N ASN A 115 2.51 -14.60 -8.54
CA ASN A 115 2.56 -14.68 -7.08
C ASN A 115 1.52 -13.74 -6.48
N ILE A 116 0.70 -14.25 -5.58
CA ILE A 116 -0.22 -13.49 -4.74
C ILE A 116 0.47 -13.30 -3.40
N GLY A 117 0.81 -12.05 -3.07
CA GLY A 117 1.64 -11.73 -1.91
C GLY A 117 3.10 -12.15 -2.10
N LYS A 118 3.85 -12.14 -1.00
CA LYS A 118 5.22 -12.64 -0.89
C LYS A 118 5.36 -13.32 0.47
N TRP A 119 6.28 -14.26 0.60
CA TRP A 119 6.56 -14.95 1.87
C TRP A 119 6.77 -14.02 3.09
N ASN A 120 7.28 -12.80 2.90
CA ASN A 120 7.49 -11.80 3.96
C ASN A 120 6.40 -10.70 3.98
N LYS A 121 5.55 -10.65 2.95
CA LYS A 121 4.53 -9.60 2.78
C LYS A 121 3.26 -10.23 2.24
N PRO A 122 2.36 -10.70 3.12
CA PRO A 122 1.13 -11.35 2.69
C PRO A 122 0.29 -10.42 1.83
N TYR A 123 -0.53 -11.02 0.97
CA TYR A 123 -1.50 -10.28 0.17
C TYR A 123 -2.50 -9.56 1.09
N PHE A 124 -2.67 -8.26 0.88
CA PHE A 124 -3.63 -7.46 1.62
C PHE A 124 -4.88 -7.19 0.78
N MET A 125 -6.03 -7.70 1.23
CA MET A 125 -7.32 -7.39 0.62
C MET A 125 -7.68 -5.93 0.90
N GLN A 126 -7.66 -5.11 -0.13
CA GLN A 126 -8.20 -3.76 -0.06
C GLN A 126 -9.70 -3.84 -0.36
N LYS A 127 -10.55 -3.68 0.67
CA LYS A 127 -11.97 -3.34 0.43
C LYS A 127 -11.97 -2.10 -0.45
N ALA A 128 -12.61 -2.18 -1.62
CA ALA A 128 -12.51 -1.21 -2.70
C ALA A 128 -12.72 0.24 -2.22
N ALA A 129 -11.63 0.90 -1.82
CA ALA A 129 -11.61 2.33 -1.69
C ALA A 129 -11.58 2.86 -3.12
N LYS A 130 -12.70 3.43 -3.56
CA LYS A 130 -12.83 4.28 -4.75
C LYS A 130 -11.49 4.92 -5.06
N LYS A 131 -10.98 4.72 -6.27
CA LYS A 131 -9.88 5.54 -6.80
C LYS A 131 -10.29 6.99 -6.61
N VAL A 132 -9.81 7.65 -5.55
CA VAL A 132 -9.82 9.10 -5.47
C VAL A 132 -8.92 9.52 -6.62
N SER A 133 -9.54 10.06 -7.67
CA SER A 133 -8.82 10.67 -8.78
C SER A 133 -7.74 11.57 -8.19
N LYS A 134 -6.47 11.33 -8.53
CA LYS A 134 -5.40 12.30 -8.29
C LYS A 134 -5.79 13.57 -9.03
N LYS A 135 -6.49 14.48 -8.34
CA LYS A 135 -6.58 15.87 -8.76
C LYS A 135 -5.17 16.37 -8.58
N VAL A 136 -4.44 16.51 -9.68
CA VAL A 136 -3.15 17.19 -9.68
C VAL A 136 -3.46 18.61 -9.20
N VAL A 137 -3.21 18.87 -7.92
CA VAL A 137 -3.21 20.24 -7.41
C VAL A 137 -2.02 20.89 -8.10
N LYS A 138 -2.28 21.71 -9.13
CA LYS A 138 -1.27 22.63 -9.65
C LYS A 138 -0.75 23.40 -8.46
N ALA A 139 0.55 23.29 -8.18
CA ALA A 139 1.22 24.05 -7.15
C ALA A 139 0.83 25.53 -7.34
N SER A 140 0.16 26.10 -6.34
CA SER A 140 -0.06 27.54 -6.32
C SER A 140 1.32 28.20 -6.28
N LYS A 141 1.57 29.17 -7.16
CA LYS A 141 2.81 29.95 -7.21
C LYS A 141 2.93 30.88 -5.98
N ASN A 142 3.01 30.29 -4.80
CA ASN A 142 3.32 30.97 -3.55
C ASN A 142 4.12 30.02 -2.65
N SER A 143 5.18 29.42 -3.20
CA SER A 143 6.25 28.90 -2.37
C SER A 143 7.09 30.08 -1.91
N ARG A 144 6.87 30.58 -0.69
CA ARG A 144 7.95 31.28 0.01
C ARG A 144 9.06 30.25 0.17
N ALA A 145 10.21 30.52 -0.44
CA ALA A 145 11.37 29.67 -0.32
C ALA A 145 11.72 29.51 1.17
N PHE A 146 12.05 28.28 1.56
CA PHE A 146 12.64 27.99 2.86
C PHE A 146 14.03 28.62 2.89
N ASN A 147 14.11 29.85 3.40
CA ASN A 147 15.37 30.52 3.63
C ASN A 147 15.91 29.99 4.96
N GLY A 148 17.14 29.46 4.93
CA GLY A 148 17.77 28.74 6.03
C GLY A 148 17.72 29.41 7.40
N TRP A 149 17.96 28.56 8.40
CA TRP A 149 18.00 28.85 9.82
C TRP A 149 18.79 30.13 10.14
N THR A 150 18.09 31.16 10.62
CA THR A 150 18.65 32.28 11.37
C THR A 150 17.71 32.60 12.54
N PRO A 151 18.20 32.66 13.78
CA PRO A 151 17.39 33.03 14.93
C PRO A 151 17.47 34.54 15.09
N GLU A 152 16.62 35.29 14.39
CA GLU A 152 16.32 36.65 14.85
C GLU A 152 15.22 36.54 15.89
N VAL A 153 15.68 36.50 17.14
CA VAL A 153 14.93 36.89 18.33
C VAL A 153 14.28 38.23 18.02
N ILE A 154 12.98 38.23 17.71
CA ILE A 154 12.20 39.45 17.66
C ILE A 154 11.85 39.80 19.10
N ASP A 155 12.82 40.37 19.78
CA ASP A 155 12.57 41.21 20.94
C ASP A 155 11.64 42.34 20.49
N GLY A 156 10.52 42.52 21.19
CA GLY A 156 9.59 43.62 20.93
C GLY A 156 8.60 43.44 19.78
N SER A 157 7.68 42.48 19.88
CA SER A 157 6.33 42.72 19.36
C SER A 157 5.28 42.41 20.42
N LYS A 158 4.62 43.47 20.90
CA LYS A 158 3.37 43.41 21.68
C LYS A 158 2.21 42.94 20.77
N GLY A 159 2.40 41.84 20.07
CA GLY A 159 1.38 41.17 19.28
C GLY A 159 0.51 40.34 20.21
N LYS A 160 -0.70 40.80 20.49
CA LYS A 160 -1.76 40.02 21.14
C LYS A 160 -1.74 38.58 20.59
N MET A 161 -1.53 37.58 21.45
CA MET A 161 -1.84 36.18 21.15
C MET A 161 -3.30 36.13 20.67
N THR A 162 -3.53 36.04 19.37
CA THR A 162 -4.87 35.85 18.81
C THR A 162 -5.21 34.39 19.01
N TYR A 163 -5.97 34.09 20.06
CA TYR A 163 -6.61 32.79 20.22
C TYR A 163 -7.46 32.53 18.97
N ILE A 164 -7.10 31.51 18.18
CA ILE A 164 -7.99 30.99 17.15
C ILE A 164 -9.17 30.39 17.89
N LYS A 165 -10.31 31.09 17.90
CA LYS A 165 -11.53 30.58 18.51
C LYS A 165 -11.98 29.36 17.70
N MET A 166 -12.08 28.21 18.36
CA MET A 166 -12.50 26.95 17.72
C MET A 166 -13.88 27.12 17.06
N PRO A 167 -14.13 26.48 15.90
CA PRO A 167 -15.46 26.47 15.29
C PRO A 167 -16.45 25.76 16.21
N GLU A 168 -17.64 26.33 16.38
CA GLU A 168 -18.66 25.92 17.37
C GLU A 168 -19.17 24.47 17.20
N THR A 169 -18.85 23.82 16.06
CA THR A 169 -19.26 22.45 15.74
C THR A 169 -18.16 21.40 15.98
N ALA A 170 -16.96 21.80 16.41
CA ALA A 170 -15.89 20.85 16.72
C ALA A 170 -16.04 20.37 18.16
N THR A 171 -16.66 19.20 18.34
CA THR A 171 -16.59 18.50 19.62
C THR A 171 -15.18 17.93 19.79
N ILE A 172 -14.52 18.24 20.91
CA ILE A 172 -13.18 17.71 21.26
C ILE A 172 -13.17 16.17 21.32
N SER A 173 -14.36 15.55 21.40
CA SER A 173 -14.59 14.10 21.38
C SER A 173 -13.86 13.40 20.24
N ASP A 174 -13.88 13.96 19.04
CA ASP A 174 -13.38 13.26 17.85
C ASP A 174 -11.86 13.14 17.85
N ALA A 175 -11.16 14.15 18.38
CA ALA A 175 -9.70 14.11 18.53
C ALA A 175 -9.28 13.17 19.66
N SER A 176 -9.98 13.19 20.80
CA SER A 176 -9.71 12.27 21.90
C SER A 176 -10.00 10.82 21.53
N GLU A 177 -11.07 10.55 20.78
CA GLU A 177 -11.40 9.21 20.30
C GLU A 177 -10.37 8.71 19.29
N GLN A 178 -9.83 9.58 18.44
CA GLN A 178 -8.77 9.20 17.51
C GLN A 178 -7.50 8.80 18.25
N VAL A 179 -7.08 9.55 19.28
CA VAL A 179 -5.93 9.19 20.11
C VAL A 179 -6.18 7.90 20.89
N ALA A 180 -7.40 7.71 21.45
CA ALA A 180 -7.77 6.50 22.19
C ALA A 180 -7.80 5.23 21.31
N ARG A 181 -8.09 5.37 20.00
CA ARG A 181 -8.11 4.26 19.04
C ARG A 181 -6.72 3.90 18.49
N MET A 182 -5.68 4.70 18.77
CA MET A 182 -4.30 4.41 18.35
C MET A 182 -3.69 3.27 19.15
N THR A 183 -2.66 2.63 18.59
CA THR A 183 -1.85 1.66 19.33
C THR A 183 -0.90 2.35 20.31
N ALA A 184 -0.43 1.64 21.35
CA ALA A 184 0.48 2.21 22.36
C ALA A 184 1.72 2.89 21.74
N LYS A 185 2.32 2.26 20.72
CA LYS A 185 3.50 2.81 20.01
C LYS A 185 3.19 4.11 19.26
N GLU A 186 1.97 4.28 18.79
CA GLU A 186 1.55 5.49 18.07
C GLU A 186 1.20 6.62 19.05
N GLN A 187 0.65 6.26 20.20
CA GLN A 187 0.43 7.21 21.31
C GLN A 187 1.77 7.72 21.85
N ASP A 188 2.77 6.85 22.05
CA ASP A 188 4.11 7.26 22.49
C ASP A 188 4.74 8.26 21.51
N LYS A 189 4.66 7.97 20.21
CA LYS A 189 5.18 8.86 19.18
C LYS A 189 4.44 10.21 19.12
N PHE A 190 3.14 10.21 19.38
CA PHE A 190 2.35 11.43 19.46
C PHE A 190 2.79 12.30 20.65
N VAL A 191 3.05 11.69 21.80
CA VAL A 191 3.58 12.38 22.98
C VAL A 191 4.97 12.94 22.69
N GLU A 192 5.87 12.16 22.09
CA GLU A 192 7.21 12.63 21.68
C GLU A 192 7.17 13.83 20.73
N ASP A 193 6.26 13.81 19.75
CA ASP A 193 6.07 14.92 18.80
C ASP A 193 5.56 16.20 19.49
N ILE A 194 4.69 16.07 20.51
CA ILE A 194 4.21 17.21 21.30
C ILE A 194 5.35 17.80 22.15
N VAL A 195 6.08 16.95 22.87
CA VAL A 195 7.18 17.36 23.74
C VAL A 195 8.29 18.04 22.94
N SER A 196 8.62 17.50 21.76
CA SER A 196 9.70 18.04 20.92
C SER A 196 9.34 19.33 20.20
N ARG A 197 8.11 19.48 19.70
CA ARG A 197 7.70 20.66 18.93
C ARG A 197 7.13 21.78 19.79
N TYR A 198 6.51 21.46 20.93
CA TYR A 198 5.80 22.40 21.77
C TYR A 198 6.06 22.13 23.27
N PRO A 199 7.28 22.40 23.78
CA PRO A 199 7.67 22.06 25.15
C PRO A 199 6.75 22.67 26.22
N ASN A 200 6.42 23.96 26.08
CA ASN A 200 5.55 24.66 27.04
C ASN A 200 4.09 24.12 27.05
N LEU A 201 3.64 23.56 25.92
CA LEU A 201 2.31 22.96 25.81
C LEU A 201 2.28 21.61 26.53
N ALA A 202 3.34 20.81 26.41
CA ALA A 202 3.46 19.51 27.06
C ALA A 202 3.35 19.65 28.59
N ASP A 203 4.11 20.58 29.18
CA ASP A 203 4.05 20.85 30.63
C ASP A 203 2.64 21.27 31.06
N THR A 204 2.02 22.18 30.31
CA THR A 204 0.65 22.65 30.59
C THR A 204 -0.38 21.53 30.52
N LEU A 205 -0.24 20.61 29.55
CA LEU A 205 -1.15 19.46 29.41
C LEU A 205 -0.94 18.46 30.55
N MET A 206 0.30 18.15 30.91
CA MET A 206 0.62 17.28 32.04
C MET A 206 0.04 17.82 33.35
N THR A 207 0.22 19.12 33.61
CA THR A 207 -0.34 19.78 34.80
C THR A 207 -1.86 19.72 34.82
N LYS A 208 -2.54 20.03 33.70
CA LYS A 208 -4.01 19.99 33.62
C LYS A 208 -4.59 18.58 33.73
N LEU A 209 -3.95 17.59 33.11
CA LEU A 209 -4.33 16.19 33.23
C LEU A 209 -4.16 15.70 34.68
N GLY A 210 -3.06 16.07 35.33
CA GLY A 210 -2.82 15.76 36.74
C GLY A 210 -3.89 16.35 37.66
N TYR A 211 -4.25 17.62 37.49
CA TYR A 211 -5.33 18.24 38.27
C TYR A 211 -6.68 17.56 38.03
N GLY A 212 -7.03 17.24 36.78
CA GLY A 212 -8.29 16.57 36.47
C GLY A 212 -8.39 15.14 37.04
N LEU A 213 -7.28 14.40 37.09
CA LEU A 213 -7.24 13.08 37.74
C LEU A 213 -7.42 13.18 39.24
N LEU A 214 -6.77 14.17 39.89
CA LEU A 214 -6.91 14.40 41.33
C LEU A 214 -8.33 14.83 41.72
N GLU A 215 -9.03 15.60 40.87
CA GLU A 215 -10.44 15.97 41.07
C GLU A 215 -11.36 14.75 40.95
N GLN A 216 -11.05 13.78 40.09
CA GLN A 216 -11.82 12.54 39.92
C GLN A 216 -11.60 11.51 41.04
N GLU A 217 -10.43 11.50 41.68
CA GLU A 217 -10.11 10.60 42.79
C GLU A 217 -10.55 11.14 44.16
N GLY A 218 -10.90 12.43 44.24
CA GLY A 218 -11.34 13.11 45.46
C GLY A 218 -12.86 13.13 45.70
N GLU A 219 -13.66 12.59 44.77
CA GLU A 219 -15.12 12.38 44.89
C GLU A 219 -15.48 10.93 45.23
#